data_AF-T5AGB1-F1
#
_entry.id   AF-T5AGB1-F1
#
_cell.length_a   1.000
_cell.length_b   1.000
_cell.length_c   1.000
_cell.angle_alpha   90.00
_cell.angle_beta   90.00
_cell.angle_gamma   90.00
#
_symmetry.space_group_name_H-M   'P 1'
#
loop_
_entity.id
_entity.type
_entity.pdbx_description
1 polymer ?
#
loop_
_entity_poly.entity_id
_entity_poly.type
_entity_poly.pdbx_seq_one_letter_code
_entity_poly.pdbx_strand_id
1 'polypeptide(L)'
;MEMSQTPEDAMPAADKLRGLVPDSGHLNHMPSHLDILVGDYSRAVVANTDAVRADQKFLARQGPMNFYTLYRSHDYHFRLYSAMFAGQSRVALETVDMLEASVSEDLLRVESPPMADWLEAFLAMRVHALIRFGRWKDVLAIKLPLDRELYCVTTALVHYARGMALAALGRVGEADEQRRLFCKAVPRVKPSRTLFNNKCIDILCVAQAMLDGEIEYRAGNFEAAKVKVKLRPSGLG
;
A
#
# COMPACT_ATOMS: atom_id res chain seq x y z
N MET A 1 -13.97 -6.38 -17.82
CA MET A 1 -13.03 -5.66 -18.70
C MET A 1 -11.78 -5.27 -17.94
N GLU A 2 -11.88 -4.65 -16.75
CA GLU A 2 -10.70 -4.34 -15.93
C GLU A 2 -9.84 -5.58 -15.56
N MET A 3 -10.46 -6.71 -15.23
CA MET A 3 -9.76 -7.97 -14.93
C MET A 3 -9.66 -8.91 -16.15
N SER A 4 -9.68 -8.40 -17.38
CA SER A 4 -9.52 -9.22 -18.59
C SER A 4 -8.04 -9.45 -18.94
N GLN A 5 -7.79 -10.34 -19.89
CA GLN A 5 -6.45 -10.53 -20.47
C GLN A 5 -6.06 -9.44 -21.48
N THR A 6 -7.02 -8.57 -21.87
CA THR A 6 -6.86 -7.47 -22.82
C THR A 6 -7.46 -6.16 -22.27
N PRO A 7 -6.91 -5.62 -21.16
CA PRO A 7 -7.44 -4.41 -20.53
C PRO A 7 -7.44 -3.18 -21.46
N GLU A 8 -6.55 -3.16 -22.46
CA GLU A 8 -6.42 -2.09 -23.45
C GLU A 8 -7.68 -1.87 -24.30
N ASP A 9 -8.49 -2.92 -24.51
CA ASP A 9 -9.75 -2.83 -25.28
C ASP A 9 -10.77 -1.89 -24.63
N ALA A 10 -10.66 -1.68 -23.31
CA ALA A 10 -11.54 -0.82 -22.55
C ALA A 10 -11.08 0.64 -22.45
N MET A 11 -9.88 0.97 -22.96
CA MET A 11 -9.34 2.33 -22.92
C MET A 11 -10.23 3.38 -23.58
N PRO A 12 -10.86 3.13 -24.76
CA PRO A 12 -11.77 4.11 -25.35
C PRO A 12 -12.99 4.43 -24.49
N ALA A 13 -13.45 3.47 -23.67
CA ALA A 13 -14.54 3.69 -22.73
C ALA A 13 -14.08 4.46 -21.49
N ALA A 14 -12.91 4.11 -20.93
CA ALA A 14 -12.31 4.84 -19.82
C ALA A 14 -12.02 6.31 -20.18
N ASP A 15 -11.60 6.57 -21.41
CA ASP A 15 -11.29 7.92 -21.88
C ASP A 15 -12.52 8.81 -22.01
N LYS A 16 -13.68 8.24 -22.35
CA LYS A 16 -14.96 8.97 -22.33
C LYS A 16 -15.42 9.36 -20.92
N LEU A 17 -14.98 8.63 -19.89
CA LEU A 17 -15.35 8.91 -18.51
C LEU A 17 -14.57 10.10 -17.92
N ARG A 18 -13.35 10.35 -18.41
CA ARG A 18 -12.47 11.38 -17.88
C ARG A 18 -13.11 12.77 -18.01
N GLY A 19 -13.24 13.46 -16.89
CA GLY A 19 -13.82 14.80 -16.83
C GLY A 19 -15.33 14.88 -17.06
N LEU A 20 -16.03 13.75 -17.24
CA LEU A 20 -17.48 13.73 -17.47
C LEU A 20 -18.26 14.22 -16.23
N VAL A 21 -17.80 13.85 -15.04
CA VAL A 21 -18.35 14.27 -13.76
C VAL A 21 -17.20 14.74 -12.86
N PRO A 22 -16.66 15.96 -13.07
CA PRO A 22 -15.38 16.39 -12.51
C PRO A 22 -15.38 16.48 -10.98
N ASP A 23 -16.56 16.62 -10.37
CA ASP A 23 -16.72 16.69 -8.90
C ASP A 23 -16.98 15.31 -8.26
N SER A 24 -16.89 14.22 -9.02
CA SER A 24 -16.93 12.85 -8.51
C SER A 24 -15.50 12.28 -8.43
N GLY A 25 -14.97 12.13 -7.21
CA GLY A 25 -13.64 11.53 -6.99
C GLY A 25 -13.56 10.15 -7.61
N HIS A 26 -14.52 9.28 -7.26
CA HIS A 26 -14.61 7.93 -7.79
C HIS A 26 -14.61 7.87 -9.33
N LEU A 27 -15.38 8.72 -10.03
CA LEU A 27 -15.42 8.67 -11.50
C LEU A 27 -14.14 9.21 -12.17
N ASN A 28 -13.44 10.16 -11.54
CA ASN A 28 -12.11 10.56 -12.00
C ASN A 28 -11.08 9.44 -11.78
N HIS A 29 -11.22 8.68 -10.69
CA HIS A 29 -10.35 7.58 -10.33
C HIS A 29 -10.52 6.35 -11.24
N MET A 30 -11.75 5.95 -11.58
CA MET A 30 -12.04 4.68 -12.28
C MET A 30 -11.17 4.41 -13.53
N PRO A 31 -10.95 5.38 -14.44
CA PRO A 31 -10.06 5.16 -15.59
C PRO A 31 -8.63 4.75 -15.22
N SER A 32 -8.14 5.13 -14.03
CA SER A 32 -6.77 4.85 -13.59
C SER A 32 -6.48 3.38 -13.33
N HIS A 33 -7.50 2.55 -13.14
CA HIS A 33 -7.34 1.10 -13.05
C HIS A 33 -6.80 0.52 -14.36
N LEU A 34 -7.37 0.93 -15.51
CA LEU A 34 -6.84 0.52 -16.80
C LEU A 34 -5.47 1.13 -17.08
N ASP A 35 -5.26 2.41 -16.71
CA ASP A 35 -3.96 3.07 -16.84
C ASP A 35 -2.84 2.26 -16.16
N ILE A 36 -3.07 1.77 -14.94
CA ILE A 36 -2.12 0.91 -14.22
C ILE A 36 -1.88 -0.41 -14.96
N LEU A 37 -2.95 -1.06 -15.45
CA LEU A 37 -2.86 -2.36 -16.11
C LEU A 37 -2.10 -2.31 -17.44
N VAL A 38 -2.23 -1.22 -18.19
CA VAL A 38 -1.49 -1.00 -19.45
C VAL A 38 -0.13 -0.33 -19.23
N GLY A 39 0.23 -0.02 -17.98
CA GLY A 39 1.52 0.56 -17.60
C GLY A 39 1.64 2.08 -17.80
N ASP A 40 0.55 2.79 -18.07
CA ASP A 40 0.52 4.26 -18.12
C ASP A 40 0.37 4.88 -16.71
N TYR A 41 1.40 4.66 -15.90
CA TYR A 41 1.42 5.14 -14.51
C TYR A 41 1.37 6.66 -14.39
N SER A 42 1.88 7.40 -15.38
CA SER A 42 1.82 8.87 -15.34
C SER A 42 0.38 9.36 -15.49
N ARG A 43 -0.41 8.75 -16.38
CA ARG A 43 -1.83 9.06 -16.53
C ARG A 43 -2.64 8.67 -15.30
N ALA A 44 -2.32 7.53 -14.69
CA ALA A 44 -2.93 7.13 -13.43
C ALA A 44 -2.65 8.15 -12.29
N VAL A 45 -1.44 8.73 -12.21
CA VAL A 45 -1.13 9.81 -11.25
C VAL A 45 -2.02 11.04 -11.50
N VAL A 46 -2.22 11.44 -12.75
CA VAL A 46 -3.07 12.59 -13.10
C VAL A 46 -4.51 12.34 -12.69
N ALA A 47 -5.08 11.21 -13.12
CA ALA A 47 -6.46 10.83 -12.83
C ALA A 47 -6.74 10.81 -11.31
N ASN A 48 -5.84 10.21 -10.52
CA ASN A 48 -6.00 10.18 -9.06
C ASN A 48 -5.71 11.53 -8.39
N THR A 49 -4.91 12.40 -9.00
CA THR A 49 -4.75 13.78 -8.51
C THR A 49 -6.05 14.58 -8.68
N ASP A 50 -6.75 14.39 -9.80
CA ASP A 50 -8.05 15.00 -10.04
C ASP A 50 -9.13 14.41 -9.12
N ALA A 51 -9.09 13.09 -8.90
CA ALA A 51 -9.96 12.40 -7.95
C ALA A 51 -9.80 12.94 -6.51
N VAL A 52 -8.57 13.03 -6.03
CA VAL A 52 -8.24 13.64 -4.73
C VAL A 52 -8.75 15.08 -4.65
N ARG A 53 -8.60 15.89 -5.72
CA ARG A 53 -9.10 17.28 -5.73
C ARG A 53 -10.63 17.33 -5.59
N ALA A 54 -11.36 16.45 -6.27
CA ALA A 54 -12.81 16.35 -6.15
C ALA A 54 -13.21 15.93 -4.72
N ASP A 55 -12.53 14.93 -4.16
CA ASP A 55 -12.78 14.42 -2.81
C ASP A 55 -12.54 15.44 -1.71
N GLN A 56 -11.62 16.38 -1.89
CA GLN A 56 -11.42 17.49 -0.94
C GLN A 56 -12.68 18.37 -0.82
N LYS A 57 -13.47 18.52 -1.89
CA LYS A 57 -14.74 19.26 -1.84
C LYS A 57 -15.77 18.51 -1.00
N PHE A 58 -15.83 17.18 -1.11
CA PHE A 58 -16.69 16.34 -0.29
C PHE A 58 -16.26 16.41 1.19
N LEU A 59 -14.97 16.23 1.46
CA LEU A 59 -14.40 16.30 2.81
C LEU A 59 -14.75 17.63 3.50
N ALA A 60 -14.58 18.76 2.81
CA ALA A 60 -14.89 20.08 3.36
C ALA A 60 -16.36 20.24 3.74
N ARG A 61 -17.28 19.49 3.11
CA ARG A 61 -18.72 19.56 3.37
C ARG A 61 -19.21 18.54 4.40
N GLN A 62 -18.66 17.33 4.37
CA GLN A 62 -19.20 16.17 5.11
C GLN A 62 -18.28 15.70 6.25
N GLY A 63 -17.04 16.17 6.31
CA GLY A 63 -16.04 15.73 7.27
C GLY A 63 -15.45 14.35 6.96
N PRO A 64 -14.45 13.91 7.75
CA PRO A 64 -13.72 12.67 7.51
C PRO A 64 -14.32 11.43 8.20
N MET A 65 -15.24 11.62 9.16
CA MET A 65 -15.75 10.55 10.02
C MET A 65 -16.90 9.77 9.37
N ASN A 66 -16.65 9.18 8.20
CA ASN A 66 -17.63 8.42 7.44
C ASN A 66 -16.96 7.36 6.56
N PHE A 67 -17.77 6.43 6.04
CA PHE A 67 -17.30 5.34 5.18
C PHE A 67 -16.65 5.85 3.88
N TYR A 68 -16.99 7.05 3.40
CA TYR A 68 -16.44 7.59 2.16
C TYR A 68 -14.93 7.86 2.26
N THR A 69 -14.38 7.98 3.47
CA THR A 69 -12.93 8.02 3.69
C THR A 69 -12.21 6.77 3.16
N LEU A 70 -12.90 5.62 3.04
CA LEU A 70 -12.35 4.43 2.36
C LEU A 70 -12.07 4.69 0.88
N TYR A 71 -13.04 5.26 0.16
CA TYR A 71 -12.89 5.58 -1.27
C TYR A 71 -11.79 6.63 -1.47
N ARG A 72 -11.77 7.67 -0.62
CA ARG A 72 -10.69 8.67 -0.63
C ARG A 72 -9.31 8.04 -0.40
N SER A 73 -9.21 7.09 0.54
CA SER A 73 -7.96 6.36 0.80
C SER A 73 -7.52 5.50 -0.39
N HIS A 74 -8.49 4.96 -1.14
CA HIS A 74 -8.23 4.20 -2.35
C HIS A 74 -7.61 5.06 -3.46
N ASP A 75 -8.14 6.26 -3.68
CA ASP A 75 -7.63 7.21 -4.67
C ASP A 75 -6.20 7.64 -4.33
N TYR A 76 -5.92 7.92 -3.05
CA TYR A 76 -4.55 8.17 -2.60
C TYR A 76 -3.63 6.97 -2.83
N HIS A 77 -4.10 5.76 -2.52
CA HIS A 77 -3.29 4.56 -2.72
C HIS A 77 -2.93 4.33 -4.19
N PHE A 78 -3.86 4.59 -5.13
CA PHE A 78 -3.60 4.50 -6.56
C PHE A 78 -2.64 5.57 -7.05
N ARG A 79 -2.79 6.82 -6.58
CA ARG A 79 -1.83 7.90 -6.85
C ARG A 79 -0.44 7.52 -6.38
N LEU A 80 -0.33 6.98 -5.17
CA LEU A 80 0.91 6.53 -4.55
C LEU A 80 1.55 5.39 -5.34
N TYR A 81 0.80 4.33 -5.61
CA TYR A 81 1.25 3.18 -6.40
C TYR A 81 1.79 3.63 -7.76
N SER A 82 1.00 4.43 -8.47
CA SER A 82 1.36 4.91 -9.81
C SER A 82 2.60 5.81 -9.76
N ALA A 83 2.72 6.68 -8.76
CA ALA A 83 3.92 7.52 -8.58
C ALA A 83 5.18 6.69 -8.30
N MET A 84 5.07 5.60 -7.52
CA MET A 84 6.18 4.67 -7.27
C MET A 84 6.67 3.97 -8.54
N PHE A 85 5.76 3.59 -9.43
CA PHE A 85 6.09 2.95 -10.70
C PHE A 85 6.58 3.95 -11.76
N ALA A 86 6.05 5.18 -11.75
CA ALA A 86 6.49 6.28 -12.61
C ALA A 86 7.82 6.95 -12.14
N GLY A 87 8.42 6.50 -11.04
CA GLY A 87 9.67 7.06 -10.51
C GLY A 87 9.52 8.45 -9.86
N GLN A 88 8.29 8.87 -9.53
CA GLN A 88 7.97 10.20 -9.02
C GLN A 88 8.02 10.23 -7.48
N SER A 89 9.24 10.23 -6.91
CA SER A 89 9.44 10.13 -5.46
C SER A 89 8.75 11.22 -4.64
N ARG A 90 8.81 12.47 -5.09
CA ARG A 90 8.14 13.60 -4.44
C ARG A 90 6.63 13.38 -4.36
N VAL A 91 6.02 13.03 -5.49
CA VAL A 91 4.56 12.77 -5.58
C VAL A 91 4.17 11.62 -4.66
N ALA A 92 4.94 10.53 -4.64
CA ALA A 92 4.68 9.40 -3.77
C ALA A 92 4.71 9.80 -2.28
N LEU A 93 5.75 10.50 -1.83
CA LEU A 93 5.88 10.89 -0.42
C LEU A 93 4.80 11.91 -0.01
N GLU A 94 4.52 12.90 -0.84
CA GLU A 94 3.40 13.83 -0.62
C GLU A 94 2.06 13.09 -0.52
N THR A 95 1.83 12.08 -1.36
CA THR A 95 0.60 11.28 -1.33
C THR A 95 0.45 10.51 -0.02
N VAL A 96 1.52 9.89 0.46
CA VAL A 96 1.50 9.15 1.74
C VAL A 96 1.19 10.11 2.88
N ASP A 97 1.81 11.29 2.89
CA ASP A 97 1.55 12.30 3.92
C ASP A 97 0.06 12.72 3.93
N MET A 98 -0.53 12.92 2.76
CA MET A 98 -1.96 13.22 2.62
C MET A 98 -2.86 12.05 3.08
N LEU A 99 -2.50 10.82 2.73
CA LEU A 99 -3.24 9.62 3.11
C LEU A 99 -3.25 9.44 4.63
N GLU A 100 -2.08 9.50 5.26
CA GLU A 100 -1.95 9.36 6.72
C GLU A 100 -2.70 10.46 7.47
N ALA A 101 -2.64 11.70 6.99
CA ALA A 101 -3.39 12.81 7.58
C ALA A 101 -4.92 12.68 7.39
N SER A 102 -5.38 11.85 6.45
CA SER A 102 -6.82 11.71 6.14
C SER A 102 -7.55 10.69 7.01
N VAL A 103 -6.82 9.84 7.74
CA VAL A 103 -7.37 8.77 8.57
C VAL A 103 -6.93 8.97 10.02
N SER A 104 -7.86 9.46 10.85
CA SER A 104 -7.64 9.61 12.29
C SER A 104 -7.77 8.28 13.03
N GLU A 105 -7.14 8.17 14.19
CA GLU A 105 -7.32 7.03 15.09
C GLU A 105 -8.78 6.84 15.53
N ASP A 106 -9.50 7.92 15.82
CA ASP A 106 -10.92 7.87 16.21
C ASP A 106 -11.77 7.17 15.14
N LEU A 107 -11.45 7.40 13.86
CA LEU A 107 -12.11 6.73 12.74
C LEU A 107 -11.82 5.23 12.77
N LEU A 108 -10.57 4.82 13.01
CA LEU A 108 -10.19 3.41 13.10
C LEU A 108 -10.88 2.71 14.28
N ARG A 109 -11.17 3.43 15.36
CA ARG A 109 -11.86 2.90 16.54
C ARG A 109 -13.37 2.72 16.35
N VAL A 110 -13.95 3.16 15.24
CA VAL A 110 -15.35 2.86 14.90
C VAL A 110 -15.48 1.36 14.60
N GLU A 111 -16.29 0.67 15.41
CA GLU A 111 -16.53 -0.78 15.30
C GLU A 111 -17.67 -1.14 14.33
N SER A 112 -18.61 -0.21 14.12
CA SER A 112 -19.74 -0.39 13.20
C SER A 112 -19.96 0.86 12.35
N PRO A 113 -19.66 0.82 11.04
CA PRO A 113 -18.95 -0.27 10.36
C PRO A 113 -17.51 -0.47 10.88
N PRO A 114 -16.87 -1.63 10.69
CA PRO A 114 -15.55 -1.94 11.25
C PRO A 114 -14.44 -1.21 10.49
N MET A 115 -14.27 0.08 10.76
CA MET A 115 -13.46 0.98 9.93
C MET A 115 -11.99 0.59 9.89
N ALA A 116 -11.42 0.12 11.00
CA ALA A 116 -10.03 -0.33 10.98
C ALA A 116 -9.81 -1.56 10.10
N ASP A 117 -10.83 -2.39 9.87
CA ASP A 117 -10.69 -3.56 8.98
C ASP A 117 -10.45 -3.13 7.54
N TRP A 118 -10.96 -1.96 7.15
CA TRP A 118 -10.85 -1.45 5.79
C TRP A 118 -9.77 -0.39 5.61
N LEU A 119 -9.43 0.34 6.68
CA LEU A 119 -8.56 1.52 6.58
C LEU A 119 -7.14 1.32 7.10
N GLU A 120 -6.91 0.45 8.08
CA GLU A 120 -5.62 0.45 8.78
C GLU A 120 -4.45 0.10 7.86
N ALA A 121 -4.64 -0.81 6.91
CA ALA A 121 -3.61 -1.22 5.97
C ALA A 121 -3.12 -0.08 5.05
N PHE A 122 -3.97 0.92 4.75
CA PHE A 122 -3.58 2.08 3.96
C PHE A 122 -2.49 2.92 4.66
N LEU A 123 -2.53 2.98 5.99
CA LEU A 123 -1.53 3.70 6.80
C LEU A 123 -0.16 3.03 6.81
N ALA A 124 -0.08 1.77 6.38
CA ALA A 124 1.19 1.06 6.29
C ALA A 124 1.97 1.38 5.00
N MET A 125 1.39 2.12 4.05
CA MET A 125 1.96 2.27 2.70
C MET A 125 3.25 3.08 2.64
N ARG A 126 3.54 3.91 3.64
CA ARG A 126 4.80 4.67 3.72
C ARG A 126 6.03 3.81 3.53
N VAL A 127 6.02 2.60 4.11
CA VAL A 127 7.19 1.73 4.05
C VAL A 127 7.54 1.35 2.61
N HIS A 128 6.54 1.10 1.77
CA HIS A 128 6.74 0.72 0.38
C HIS A 128 7.30 1.88 -0.44
N ALA A 129 6.82 3.11 -0.21
CA ALA A 129 7.38 4.30 -0.85
C ALA A 129 8.86 4.48 -0.50
N LEU A 130 9.22 4.37 0.78
CA LEU A 130 10.59 4.53 1.22
C LEU A 130 11.51 3.42 0.70
N ILE A 131 11.05 2.16 0.72
CA ILE A 131 11.80 1.02 0.15
C ILE A 131 12.02 1.23 -1.36
N ARG A 132 10.97 1.59 -2.10
CA ARG A 132 11.03 1.78 -3.56
C ARG A 132 12.10 2.79 -3.98
N PHE A 133 12.26 3.86 -3.18
CA PHE A 133 13.22 4.93 -3.46
C PHE A 133 14.53 4.80 -2.66
N GLY A 134 14.79 3.65 -2.04
CA GLY A 134 16.04 3.39 -1.32
C GLY A 134 16.29 4.32 -0.12
N ARG A 135 15.22 4.86 0.48
CA ARG A 135 15.27 5.81 1.61
C ARG A 135 15.47 5.08 2.93
N TRP A 136 16.54 4.28 3.02
CA TRP A 136 16.76 3.34 4.12
C TRP A 136 16.85 3.99 5.49
N LYS A 137 17.52 5.15 5.60
CA LYS A 137 17.61 5.90 6.85
C LYS A 137 16.23 6.31 7.37
N ASP A 138 15.32 6.70 6.46
CA ASP A 138 13.98 7.12 6.83
C ASP A 138 13.11 5.94 7.24
N VAL A 139 13.28 4.77 6.61
CA VAL A 139 12.63 3.52 7.06
C VAL A 139 13.01 3.21 8.51
N LEU A 140 14.30 3.33 8.85
CA LEU A 140 14.77 3.09 10.21
C LEU A 140 14.28 4.13 11.22
N ALA A 141 13.98 5.34 10.75
CA ALA A 141 13.45 6.44 11.57
C ALA A 141 11.93 6.32 11.85
N ILE A 142 11.19 5.46 11.14
CA ILE A 142 9.76 5.25 11.41
C ILE A 142 9.58 4.80 12.85
N LYS A 143 8.69 5.49 13.58
CA LYS A 143 8.29 5.09 14.94
C LYS A 143 7.18 4.05 14.84
N LEU A 144 7.25 3.02 15.69
CA LEU A 144 6.14 2.08 15.83
C LEU A 144 4.94 2.79 16.48
N PRO A 145 3.70 2.44 16.09
CA PRO A 145 2.51 2.95 16.74
C PRO A 145 2.47 2.52 18.21
N LEU A 146 1.83 3.35 19.05
CA LEU A 146 1.63 3.04 20.47
C LEU A 146 0.65 1.86 20.63
N ASP A 147 -0.50 1.93 19.97
CA ASP A 147 -1.50 0.86 19.95
C ASP A 147 -1.22 -0.14 18.82
N ARG A 148 -0.35 -1.10 19.08
CA ARG A 148 0.05 -2.10 18.07
C ARG A 148 -1.04 -3.13 17.75
N GLU A 149 -2.08 -3.21 18.57
CA GLU A 149 -3.23 -4.10 18.32
C GLU A 149 -4.21 -3.43 17.36
N LEU A 150 -4.41 -2.11 17.46
CA LEU A 150 -5.14 -1.35 16.45
C LEU A 150 -4.36 -1.30 15.12
N TYR A 151 -3.09 -0.91 15.17
CA TYR A 151 -2.20 -0.75 14.01
C TYR A 151 -1.39 -2.02 13.72
N CYS A 152 -2.07 -3.17 13.69
CA CYS A 152 -1.42 -4.48 13.59
C CYS A 152 -0.72 -4.71 12.25
N VAL A 153 -1.31 -4.28 11.13
CA VAL A 153 -0.72 -4.43 9.79
C VAL A 153 0.48 -3.51 9.64
N THR A 154 0.34 -2.25 10.07
CA THR A 154 1.40 -1.24 10.10
C THR A 154 2.59 -1.72 10.91
N THR A 155 2.35 -2.28 12.10
CA THR A 155 3.42 -2.82 12.96
C THR A 155 4.21 -3.92 12.25
N ALA A 156 3.52 -4.88 11.62
CA ALA A 156 4.19 -5.94 10.86
C ALA A 156 5.00 -5.37 9.70
N LEU A 157 4.41 -4.49 8.89
CA LEU A 157 5.09 -3.90 7.73
C LEU A 157 6.27 -3.00 8.09
N VAL A 158 6.26 -2.34 9.24
CA VAL A 158 7.43 -1.58 9.73
C VAL A 158 8.60 -2.52 10.07
N HIS A 159 8.36 -3.68 10.69
CA HIS A 159 9.41 -4.67 10.92
C HIS A 159 9.96 -5.25 9.61
N TYR A 160 9.06 -5.59 8.67
CA TYR A 160 9.45 -5.99 7.31
C TYR A 160 10.38 -4.96 6.67
N ALA A 161 9.98 -3.70 6.67
CA ALA A 161 10.72 -2.63 6.02
C ALA A 161 12.08 -2.37 6.66
N ARG A 162 12.16 -2.38 8.00
CA ARG A 162 13.43 -2.25 8.71
C ARG A 162 14.37 -3.42 8.38
N GLY A 163 13.84 -4.63 8.27
CA GLY A 163 14.60 -5.80 7.82
C GLY A 163 15.18 -5.60 6.42
N MET A 164 14.36 -5.18 5.45
CA MET A 164 14.81 -4.85 4.10
C MET A 164 15.90 -3.76 4.10
N ALA A 165 15.69 -2.68 4.87
CA ALA A 165 16.63 -1.57 4.97
C ALA A 165 17.98 -2.00 5.58
N LEU A 166 17.97 -2.79 6.64
CA LEU A 166 19.18 -3.30 7.29
C LEU A 166 19.94 -4.26 6.37
N ALA A 167 19.22 -5.16 5.69
CA ALA A 167 19.83 -6.08 4.72
C ALA A 167 20.48 -5.32 3.56
N ALA A 168 19.79 -4.33 2.99
CA ALA A 168 20.32 -3.47 1.92
C ALA A 168 21.57 -2.68 2.36
N LEU A 169 21.68 -2.35 3.65
CA LEU A 169 22.84 -1.67 4.25
C LEU A 169 23.95 -2.65 4.69
N GLY A 170 23.83 -3.95 4.40
CA GLY A 170 24.81 -4.98 4.79
C GLY A 170 24.78 -5.37 6.28
N ARG A 171 23.80 -4.89 7.04
CA ARG A 171 23.62 -5.15 8.48
C ARG A 171 22.78 -6.40 8.70
N VAL A 172 23.23 -7.52 8.13
CA VAL A 172 22.44 -8.78 8.02
C VAL A 172 21.97 -9.31 9.38
N GLY A 173 22.84 -9.32 10.40
CA GLY A 173 22.46 -9.79 11.73
C GLY A 173 21.33 -8.96 12.38
N GLU A 174 21.29 -7.66 12.12
CA GLU A 174 20.19 -6.81 12.60
C GLU A 174 18.92 -6.97 11.74
N ALA A 175 19.09 -7.23 10.44
CA ALA A 175 17.98 -7.57 9.56
C ALA A 175 17.29 -8.87 10.00
N ASP A 176 18.06 -9.85 10.45
CA ASP A 176 17.55 -11.10 11.01
C ASP A 176 16.71 -10.90 12.28
N GLU A 177 17.12 -9.98 13.15
CA GLU A 177 16.31 -9.63 14.31
C GLU A 177 14.99 -8.98 13.89
N GLN A 178 14.99 -8.11 12.87
CA GLN A 178 13.74 -7.56 12.34
C GLN A 178 12.87 -8.63 11.66
N ARG A 179 13.45 -9.62 10.97
CA ARG A 179 12.73 -10.79 10.46
C ARG A 179 12.05 -11.56 11.58
N ARG A 180 12.72 -11.79 12.70
CA ARG A 180 12.13 -12.45 13.88
C ARG A 180 10.99 -11.63 14.48
N LEU A 181 11.13 -10.31 14.57
CA LEU A 181 10.08 -9.41 15.07
C LEU A 181 8.88 -9.37 14.11
N PHE A 182 9.12 -9.36 12.80
CA PHE A 182 8.09 -9.51 11.77
C PHE A 182 7.30 -10.81 11.95
N CYS A 183 7.98 -11.95 12.08
CA CYS A 183 7.34 -13.25 12.31
C CYS A 183 6.51 -13.30 13.59
N LYS A 184 6.86 -12.50 14.62
CA LYS A 184 6.07 -12.35 15.85
C LYS A 184 4.87 -11.42 15.69
N ALA A 185 4.95 -10.43 14.79
CA ALA A 185 3.89 -9.48 14.54
C ALA A 185 2.80 -10.05 13.62
N VAL A 186 3.15 -10.86 12.62
CA VAL A 186 2.20 -11.43 11.65
C VAL A 186 1.01 -12.15 12.31
N PRO A 187 1.18 -13.04 13.32
CA PRO A 187 0.06 -13.71 13.96
C PRO A 187 -0.90 -12.79 14.73
N ARG A 188 -0.51 -11.53 15.00
CA ARG A 188 -1.37 -10.52 15.65
C ARG A 188 -2.25 -9.77 14.67
N VAL A 189 -2.00 -9.89 13.37
CA VAL A 189 -2.80 -9.24 12.34
C VAL A 189 -4.16 -9.94 12.27
N LYS A 190 -5.23 -9.16 12.49
CA LYS A 190 -6.59 -9.71 12.48
C LYS A 190 -6.93 -10.24 11.07
N PRO A 191 -7.50 -11.44 10.93
CA PRO A 191 -7.86 -12.00 9.62
C PRO A 191 -8.87 -11.17 8.81
N SER A 192 -9.61 -10.28 9.49
CA SER A 192 -10.57 -9.36 8.87
C SER A 192 -9.93 -8.13 8.23
N ARG A 193 -8.65 -7.84 8.50
CA ARG A 193 -7.94 -6.70 7.88
C ARG A 193 -7.81 -6.92 6.38
N THR A 194 -8.31 -5.96 5.60
CA THR A 194 -8.17 -5.95 4.15
C THR A 194 -7.49 -4.69 3.65
N LEU A 195 -6.86 -4.80 2.49
CA LEU A 195 -6.55 -3.68 1.62
C LEU A 195 -7.39 -3.85 0.37
N PHE A 196 -8.57 -3.23 0.41
CA PHE A 196 -9.62 -3.42 -0.60
C PHE A 196 -9.98 -4.92 -0.76
N ASN A 197 -9.76 -5.50 -1.94
CA ASN A 197 -10.12 -6.89 -2.25
C ASN A 197 -9.14 -7.93 -1.68
N ASN A 198 -8.03 -7.52 -1.05
CA ASN A 198 -6.99 -8.43 -0.58
C ASN A 198 -6.97 -8.53 0.94
N LYS A 199 -6.81 -9.74 1.48
CA LYS A 199 -6.58 -9.90 2.93
C LYS A 199 -5.13 -9.53 3.26
N CYS A 200 -4.94 -8.81 4.37
CA CYS A 200 -3.60 -8.39 4.78
C CYS A 200 -2.71 -9.56 5.14
N ILE A 201 -3.27 -10.66 5.64
CA ILE A 201 -2.51 -11.90 5.92
C ILE A 201 -1.85 -12.47 4.66
N ASP A 202 -2.51 -12.39 3.50
CA ASP A 202 -1.98 -12.88 2.23
C ASP A 202 -0.89 -11.95 1.70
N ILE A 203 -1.09 -10.63 1.85
CA ILE A 203 -0.08 -9.61 1.52
C ILE A 203 1.20 -9.84 2.35
N LEU A 204 1.06 -10.16 3.64
CA LEU A 204 2.19 -10.38 4.53
C LEU A 204 2.98 -11.66 4.19
N CYS A 205 2.35 -12.67 3.57
CA CYS A 205 3.07 -13.83 3.02
C CYS A 205 4.05 -13.41 1.92
N VAL A 206 3.65 -12.48 1.04
CA VAL A 206 4.54 -11.92 0.01
C VAL A 206 5.67 -11.13 0.67
N ALA A 207 5.35 -10.30 1.66
CA ALA A 207 6.35 -9.53 2.41
C ALA A 207 7.38 -10.45 3.09
N GLN A 208 6.95 -11.58 3.67
CA GLN A 208 7.83 -12.56 4.27
C GLN A 208 8.79 -13.18 3.25
N ALA A 209 8.27 -13.62 2.10
CA ALA A 209 9.06 -14.20 1.02
C ALA A 209 10.12 -13.21 0.50
N MET A 210 9.75 -11.94 0.32
CA MET A 210 10.68 -10.88 -0.08
C MET A 210 11.76 -10.62 0.97
N LEU A 211 11.38 -10.54 2.26
CA LEU A 211 12.33 -10.30 3.34
C LEU A 211 13.33 -11.44 3.49
N ASP A 212 12.84 -12.68 3.49
CA ASP A 212 13.68 -13.86 3.52
C ASP A 212 14.65 -13.85 2.34
N GLY A 213 14.15 -13.62 1.12
CA GLY A 213 14.97 -13.55 -0.08
C GLY A 213 16.08 -12.50 0.00
N GLU A 214 15.76 -11.27 0.40
CA GLU A 214 16.74 -10.19 0.51
C GLU A 214 17.80 -10.49 1.57
N ILE A 215 17.41 -11.00 2.74
CA ILE A 215 18.37 -11.35 3.80
C ILE A 215 19.30 -12.47 3.34
N GLU A 216 18.78 -13.56 2.77
CA GLU A 216 19.61 -14.66 2.29
C GLU A 216 20.55 -14.20 1.16
N TYR A 217 20.07 -13.33 0.25
CA TYR A 217 20.89 -12.77 -0.81
C TYR A 217 22.06 -11.95 -0.24
N ARG A 218 21.79 -11.11 0.77
CA ARG A 218 22.81 -10.26 1.41
C ARG A 218 23.76 -11.04 2.31
N ALA A 219 23.33 -12.21 2.80
CA ALA A 219 24.18 -13.16 3.50
C ALA A 219 25.11 -13.98 2.58
N GLY A 220 24.96 -13.88 1.26
CA GLY A 220 25.70 -14.68 0.28
C GLY A 220 25.08 -16.06 -0.02
N ASN A 221 23.91 -16.35 0.54
CA ASN A 221 23.20 -17.62 0.38
C ASN A 221 22.30 -17.62 -0.87
N PHE A 222 22.88 -17.42 -2.05
CA PHE A 222 22.13 -17.14 -3.28
C PHE A 222 21.12 -18.21 -3.69
N GLU A 223 21.43 -19.50 -3.47
CA GLU A 223 20.50 -20.59 -3.78
C GLU A 223 19.29 -20.59 -2.84
N ALA A 224 19.50 -20.30 -1.54
CA ALA A 224 18.42 -20.14 -0.58
C ALA A 224 17.54 -18.92 -0.93
N ALA A 225 18.15 -17.80 -1.34
CA ALA A 225 17.44 -16.60 -1.76
C ALA A 225 16.48 -16.85 -2.93
N LYS A 226 16.93 -17.56 -3.98
CA LYS A 226 16.10 -17.92 -5.15
C LYS A 226 14.88 -18.75 -4.76
N VAL A 227 15.03 -19.68 -3.82
CA VAL A 227 13.92 -20.52 -3.34
C VAL A 227 12.90 -19.70 -2.57
N LYS A 228 13.36 -18.74 -1.75
CA LYS A 228 12.51 -17.90 -0.90
C LYS A 228 11.65 -16.91 -1.67
N VAL A 229 12.10 -16.40 -2.81
CA VAL A 229 11.34 -15.42 -3.63
C VAL A 229 10.29 -16.10 -4.54
N LYS A 230 10.33 -17.42 -4.70
CA LYS A 230 9.25 -18.14 -5.39
C LYS A 230 8.00 -18.13 -4.52
N LEU A 231 7.07 -17.22 -4.84
CA LEU A 231 5.71 -17.28 -4.33
C LEU A 231 5.18 -18.68 -4.70
N ARG A 232 4.98 -19.55 -3.70
CA ARG A 232 4.29 -20.82 -3.95
C ARG A 232 2.93 -20.42 -4.53
N PRO A 233 2.53 -20.93 -5.70
CA PRO A 233 1.16 -20.72 -6.15
C PRO A 233 0.28 -21.22 -5.01
N SER A 234 -0.53 -20.32 -4.45
CA SER A 234 -1.59 -20.68 -3.53
C SER A 234 -2.35 -21.83 -4.18
N GLY A 235 -2.37 -22.98 -3.52
CA GLY A 235 -3.15 -24.12 -3.97
C GLY A 235 -4.61 -23.71 -4.06
N LEU A 236 -5.04 -23.35 -5.27
CA LEU A 236 -6.43 -23.43 -5.68
C LEU A 236 -6.66 -24.92 -5.95
N GLY A 237 -7.03 -25.63 -4.88
CA GLY A 237 -7.79 -26.86 -4.94
C GLY A 237 -9.22 -26.57 -4.56
#